data_AF-R6MX10-F1
#
_entry.id   AF-R6MX10-F1
#
_cell.length_a   1.000
_cell.length_b   1.000
_cell.length_c   1.000
_cell.angle_alpha   90.00
_cell.angle_beta   90.00
_cell.angle_gamma   90.00
#
_symmetry.space_group_name_H-M   'P 1'
#
loop_
_entity.id
_entity.type
_entity.pdbx_description
1 polymer ?
#
loop_
_entity_poly.entity_id
_entity_poly.type
_entity_poly.pdbx_seq_one_letter_code
_entity_poly.pdbx_strand_id
1 'polypeptide(L)'
;MKRWEAYLERVSDQDIVRFSYFGDWAGPVTASDPESGASGSYSAVTPPDFISTWAYYLNCVLLESIARVLGKGEDVSSYHAMRRRILSRFNQKFFHADENQYAAGSQASNVCALLLGMVPSGKSDQVLANLVTDIKDRQGMHLTTGNQCTKYVMDVLTLYGHIDVAFALASQTSYPSWGYMLENGGTTIWERWERASTGLVTECCSQSHPMNASIDAWFYKYLLGIQPDPSAPGFENILIRPRVPQNLSSASGTLETVRGPVAACWAQSGGQLSLNIEIPFNSTGDVTLETSGFCRIVHNGRIVWQKKDCFPMSQQAITLRVLPGKHSFVCERDI
;
A
#
# COMPACT_ATOMS: atom_id res chain seq x y z
N MET A 1 -17.58 16.99 -1.41
CA MET A 1 -17.60 15.53 -1.16
C MET A 1 -19.02 14.96 -1.10
N LYS A 2 -19.91 15.34 -0.15
CA LYS A 2 -21.29 14.77 -0.10
C LYS A 2 -22.08 14.85 -1.43
N ARG A 3 -22.06 16.01 -2.11
CA ARG A 3 -22.73 16.21 -3.42
C ARG A 3 -22.16 15.32 -4.53
N TRP A 4 -20.87 15.01 -4.47
CA TRP A 4 -20.22 14.09 -5.42
C TRP A 4 -20.66 12.66 -5.17
N GLU A 5 -20.71 12.24 -3.90
CA GLU A 5 -21.18 10.90 -3.54
C GLU A 5 -22.66 10.69 -3.91
N ALA A 6 -23.51 11.68 -3.64
CA ALA A 6 -24.91 11.65 -4.06
C ALA A 6 -25.08 11.68 -5.59
N TYR A 7 -24.13 12.25 -6.34
CA TYR A 7 -24.09 12.13 -7.79
C TYR A 7 -23.78 10.69 -8.19
N LEU A 8 -22.73 10.09 -7.63
CA LEU A 8 -22.34 8.70 -7.91
C LEU A 8 -23.46 7.72 -7.58
N GLU A 9 -24.13 7.88 -6.44
CA GLU A 9 -25.29 7.06 -6.08
C GLU A 9 -26.38 7.14 -7.14
N ARG A 10 -26.72 8.35 -7.61
CA ARG A 10 -27.79 8.56 -8.62
C ARG A 10 -27.46 7.95 -9.97
N VAL A 11 -26.20 7.97 -10.38
CA VAL A 11 -25.78 7.44 -11.70
C VAL A 11 -25.29 6.00 -11.65
N SER A 12 -25.31 5.38 -10.46
CA SER A 12 -25.01 3.96 -10.28
C SER A 12 -26.23 3.11 -10.63
N ASP A 13 -25.98 1.95 -11.24
CA ASP A 13 -26.98 0.92 -11.47
C ASP A 13 -26.85 -0.13 -10.37
N GLN A 14 -27.81 -0.15 -9.44
CA GLN A 14 -27.78 -1.03 -8.26
C GLN A 14 -26.45 -0.97 -7.49
N ASP A 15 -25.99 0.26 -7.19
CA ASP A 15 -24.73 0.57 -6.50
C ASP A 15 -23.44 0.17 -7.27
N ILE A 16 -23.57 -0.18 -8.55
CA ILE A 16 -22.43 -0.37 -9.46
C ILE A 16 -22.28 0.88 -10.33
N VAL A 17 -21.11 1.52 -10.28
CA VAL A 17 -20.80 2.66 -11.13
C VAL A 17 -20.44 2.16 -12.52
N ARG A 18 -21.34 2.35 -13.50
CA ARG A 18 -21.20 1.79 -14.86
C ARG A 18 -20.30 2.61 -15.78
N PHE A 19 -20.12 3.90 -15.51
CA PHE A 19 -19.25 4.75 -16.30
C PHE A 19 -17.85 4.81 -15.70
N SER A 20 -16.84 4.84 -16.55
CA SER A 20 -15.44 5.06 -16.19
C SER A 20 -14.79 5.83 -17.32
N TYR A 21 -13.92 6.78 -16.97
CA TYR A 21 -13.13 7.49 -17.97
C TYR A 21 -11.82 6.75 -18.26
N PHE A 22 -11.06 6.38 -17.21
CA PHE A 22 -9.70 5.89 -17.38
C PHE A 22 -9.43 4.51 -16.76
N GLY A 23 -10.20 4.08 -15.75
CA GLY A 23 -9.94 2.83 -15.03
C GLY A 23 -8.56 2.81 -14.37
N ASP A 24 -7.90 1.65 -14.41
CA ASP A 24 -6.50 1.48 -13.97
C ASP A 24 -5.55 1.85 -15.11
N TRP A 25 -5.32 3.15 -15.27
CA TRP A 25 -4.69 3.75 -16.44
C TRP A 25 -3.19 3.50 -16.54
N ALA A 26 -2.68 3.37 -17.77
CA ALA A 26 -1.26 3.26 -18.09
C ALA A 26 -0.55 2.11 -17.36
N GLY A 27 -1.18 0.94 -17.34
CA GLY A 27 -0.48 -0.31 -17.05
C GLY A 27 0.57 -0.63 -18.13
N PRO A 28 1.40 -1.67 -17.91
CA PRO A 28 2.31 -2.12 -18.95
C PRO A 28 1.53 -2.57 -20.20
N VAL A 29 2.16 -2.49 -21.38
CA VAL A 29 1.52 -2.94 -22.64
C VAL A 29 1.05 -4.39 -22.60
N THR A 30 1.67 -5.25 -21.78
CA THR A 30 1.24 -6.65 -21.60
C THR A 30 -0.09 -6.79 -20.86
N ALA A 31 -0.55 -5.73 -20.18
CA ALA A 31 -1.79 -5.70 -19.40
C ALA A 31 -2.76 -4.60 -19.87
N SER A 32 -2.45 -3.95 -20.99
CA SER A 32 -3.22 -2.84 -21.55
C SER A 32 -3.80 -3.20 -22.91
N ASP A 33 -4.92 -2.58 -23.27
CA ASP A 33 -5.61 -2.79 -24.54
C ASP A 33 -4.89 -2.01 -25.66
N PRO A 34 -4.17 -2.67 -26.59
CA PRO A 34 -3.40 -2.00 -27.64
C PRO A 34 -4.29 -1.30 -28.68
N GLU A 35 -5.57 -1.67 -28.78
CA GLU A 35 -6.52 -1.07 -29.72
C GLU A 35 -7.27 0.12 -29.10
N SER A 36 -7.00 0.42 -27.82
CA SER A 36 -7.60 1.57 -27.17
C SER A 36 -7.21 2.87 -27.89
N GLY A 37 -8.22 3.74 -28.12
CA GLY A 37 -8.04 5.10 -28.67
C GLY A 37 -7.28 6.07 -27.76
N ALA A 38 -6.53 5.53 -26.80
CA ALA A 38 -5.74 6.20 -25.78
C ALA A 38 -4.30 5.66 -25.79
N SER A 39 -3.79 5.32 -26.98
CA SER A 39 -2.39 4.89 -27.18
C SER A 39 -2.00 3.65 -26.36
N GLY A 40 -2.93 2.72 -26.18
CA GLY A 40 -2.66 1.52 -25.38
C GLY A 40 -2.70 1.73 -23.87
N SER A 41 -3.44 2.74 -23.36
CA SER A 41 -3.43 3.13 -21.92
C SER A 41 -4.58 2.62 -21.08
N TYR A 42 -5.65 2.11 -21.69
CA TYR A 42 -6.69 1.45 -20.91
C TYR A 42 -6.26 0.04 -20.51
N SER A 43 -6.57 -0.35 -19.27
CA SER A 43 -6.33 -1.71 -18.82
C SER A 43 -7.16 -2.71 -19.63
N ALA A 44 -6.53 -3.79 -20.10
CA ALA A 44 -7.20 -4.94 -20.70
C ALA A 44 -7.63 -5.97 -19.65
N VAL A 45 -7.03 -5.92 -18.45
CA VAL A 45 -7.15 -6.96 -17.41
C VAL A 45 -8.00 -6.53 -16.22
N THR A 46 -8.29 -5.24 -16.07
CA THR A 46 -9.06 -4.71 -14.94
C THR A 46 -10.29 -3.96 -15.46
N PRO A 47 -11.51 -4.43 -15.17
CA PRO A 47 -12.71 -3.78 -15.70
C PRO A 47 -12.85 -2.32 -15.24
N PRO A 48 -13.24 -1.40 -16.12
CA PRO A 48 -13.39 0.02 -15.79
C PRO A 48 -14.44 0.29 -14.70
N ASP A 49 -15.53 -0.46 -14.70
CA ASP A 49 -16.62 -0.37 -13.73
C ASP A 49 -16.24 -0.95 -12.37
N PHE A 50 -15.31 -1.91 -12.33
CA PHE A 50 -14.69 -2.40 -11.10
C PHE A 50 -13.98 -1.25 -10.36
N ILE A 51 -13.07 -0.54 -11.05
CA ILE A 51 -12.30 0.57 -10.46
C ILE A 51 -13.23 1.70 -10.00
N SER A 52 -14.23 2.04 -10.83
CA SER A 52 -15.17 3.11 -10.51
C SER A 52 -16.04 2.78 -9.29
N THR A 53 -16.50 1.53 -9.19
CA THR A 53 -17.29 1.07 -8.03
C THR A 53 -16.43 0.93 -6.77
N TRP A 54 -15.17 0.49 -6.93
CA TRP A 54 -14.20 0.44 -5.83
C TRP A 54 -13.91 1.85 -5.28
N ALA A 55 -13.72 2.84 -6.16
CA ALA A 55 -13.52 4.23 -5.75
C ALA A 55 -14.76 4.82 -5.07
N TYR A 56 -15.97 4.45 -5.52
CA TYR A 56 -17.23 4.81 -4.85
C TYR A 56 -17.29 4.23 -3.42
N TYR A 57 -16.93 2.96 -3.23
CA TYR A 57 -16.81 2.38 -1.90
C TYR A 57 -15.76 3.10 -1.03
N LEU A 58 -14.58 3.41 -1.59
CA LEU A 58 -13.52 4.17 -0.90
C LEU A 58 -14.02 5.55 -0.44
N ASN A 59 -14.78 6.27 -1.28
CA ASN A 59 -15.34 7.56 -0.89
C ASN A 59 -16.25 7.43 0.33
N CYS A 60 -17.11 6.41 0.40
CA CYS A 60 -17.93 6.13 1.58
C CYS A 60 -17.08 5.91 2.83
N VAL A 61 -15.97 5.15 2.75
CA VAL A 61 -15.06 4.92 3.89
C VAL A 61 -14.43 6.24 4.37
N LEU A 62 -13.99 7.07 3.44
CA LEU A 62 -13.39 8.38 3.75
C LEU A 62 -14.44 9.35 4.32
N LEU A 63 -15.62 9.41 3.72
CA LEU A 63 -16.72 10.28 4.16
C LEU A 63 -17.26 9.88 5.54
N GLU A 64 -17.34 8.59 5.84
CA GLU A 64 -17.68 8.10 7.19
C GLU A 64 -16.64 8.59 8.20
N SER A 65 -15.34 8.47 7.88
CA SER A 65 -14.24 8.92 8.75
C SER A 65 -14.27 10.44 8.96
N ILE A 66 -14.46 11.21 7.89
CA ILE A 66 -14.60 12.67 7.95
C ILE A 66 -15.82 13.06 8.78
N ALA A 67 -16.96 12.37 8.62
CA ALA A 67 -18.16 12.65 9.40
C ALA A 67 -17.95 12.41 10.90
N ARG A 68 -17.20 11.36 11.29
CA ARG A 68 -16.83 11.11 12.69
C ARG A 68 -16.01 12.27 13.26
N VAL A 69 -15.00 12.74 12.53
CA VAL A 69 -14.16 13.88 12.95
C VAL A 69 -15.00 15.16 13.13
N LEU A 70 -15.98 15.38 12.25
CA LEU A 70 -16.85 16.56 12.29
C LEU A 70 -18.07 16.42 13.24
N GLY A 71 -18.19 15.32 13.98
CA GLY A 71 -19.33 15.09 14.89
C GLY A 71 -20.68 14.90 14.19
N LYS A 72 -20.70 14.48 12.92
CA LYS A 72 -21.92 14.33 12.11
C LYS A 72 -22.48 12.91 12.19
N GLY A 73 -23.09 12.55 13.31
CA GLY A 73 -23.56 11.18 13.60
C GLY A 73 -24.53 10.59 12.57
N GLU A 74 -25.43 11.40 12.01
CA GLU A 74 -26.35 10.95 10.95
C GLU A 74 -25.60 10.56 9.67
N ASP A 75 -24.59 11.36 9.29
CA ASP A 75 -23.75 11.09 8.12
C ASP A 75 -22.92 9.82 8.30
N VAL A 76 -22.37 9.59 9.50
CA VAL A 76 -21.67 8.34 9.83
C VAL A 76 -22.57 7.14 9.57
N SER A 77 -23.81 7.18 10.11
CA SER A 77 -24.77 6.08 9.94
C SER A 77 -25.17 5.88 8.48
N SER A 78 -25.37 6.98 7.73
CA SER A 78 -25.72 6.96 6.32
C SER A 78 -24.63 6.34 5.46
N TYR A 79 -23.37 6.80 5.58
CA TYR A 79 -22.25 6.27 4.80
C TYR A 79 -21.90 4.83 5.20
N HIS A 80 -22.08 4.48 6.47
CA HIS A 80 -21.97 3.10 6.93
C HIS A 80 -23.02 2.17 6.29
N ALA A 81 -24.26 2.62 6.13
CA ALA A 81 -25.30 1.84 5.44
C ALA A 81 -24.98 1.71 3.94
N MET A 82 -24.58 2.81 3.30
CA MET A 82 -24.23 2.86 1.89
C MET A 82 -23.04 1.93 1.56
N ARG A 83 -21.94 1.99 2.33
CA ARG A 83 -20.77 1.11 2.09
C ARG A 83 -21.13 -0.37 2.18
N ARG A 84 -22.00 -0.79 3.11
CA ARG A 84 -22.44 -2.20 3.21
C ARG A 84 -23.23 -2.64 1.98
N ARG A 85 -24.10 -1.76 1.45
CA ARG A 85 -24.89 -2.03 0.25
C ARG A 85 -23.99 -2.17 -0.98
N ILE A 86 -23.06 -1.22 -1.17
CA ILE A 86 -22.06 -1.26 -2.23
C ILE A 86 -21.22 -2.55 -2.12
N LEU A 87 -20.69 -2.88 -0.94
CA LEU A 87 -19.88 -4.08 -0.74
C LEU A 87 -20.61 -5.37 -1.12
N SER A 88 -21.89 -5.49 -0.72
CA SER A 88 -22.71 -6.64 -1.09
C SER A 88 -22.85 -6.78 -2.61
N ARG A 89 -23.16 -5.69 -3.30
CA ARG A 89 -23.30 -5.67 -4.77
C ARG A 89 -21.98 -5.88 -5.49
N PHE A 90 -20.91 -5.29 -4.97
CA PHE A 90 -19.55 -5.45 -5.49
C PHE A 90 -19.12 -6.92 -5.45
N ASN A 91 -19.26 -7.59 -4.29
CA ASN A 91 -18.90 -9.00 -4.17
C ASN A 91 -19.82 -9.90 -5.00
N GLN A 92 -21.13 -9.61 -5.08
CA GLN A 92 -22.05 -10.36 -5.94
C GLN A 92 -21.62 -10.31 -7.42
N LYS A 93 -21.14 -9.16 -7.87
CA LYS A 93 -20.76 -8.96 -9.27
C LYS A 93 -19.36 -9.44 -9.60
N PHE A 94 -18.40 -9.15 -8.73
CA PHE A 94 -16.98 -9.23 -9.07
C PHE A 94 -16.23 -10.35 -8.34
N PHE A 95 -16.74 -10.93 -7.25
CA PHE A 95 -16.00 -11.98 -6.54
C PHE A 95 -16.38 -13.38 -7.06
N HIS A 96 -15.39 -14.12 -7.55
CA HIS A 96 -15.53 -15.51 -7.99
C HIS A 96 -15.13 -16.46 -6.85
N ALA A 97 -16.11 -17.02 -6.15
CA ALA A 97 -15.88 -17.79 -4.92
C ALA A 97 -15.08 -19.08 -5.13
N ASP A 98 -15.22 -19.73 -6.28
CA ASP A 98 -14.52 -20.97 -6.63
C ASP A 98 -13.04 -20.72 -6.90
N GLU A 99 -12.71 -19.55 -7.45
CA GLU A 99 -11.34 -19.16 -7.80
C GLU A 99 -10.66 -18.34 -6.69
N ASN A 100 -11.44 -17.75 -5.78
CA ASN A 100 -10.99 -16.77 -4.79
C ASN A 100 -10.27 -15.59 -5.47
N GLN A 101 -10.88 -15.05 -6.53
CA GLN A 101 -10.36 -13.91 -7.28
C GLN A 101 -11.47 -12.91 -7.60
N TYR A 102 -11.06 -11.67 -7.87
CA TYR A 102 -11.95 -10.61 -8.32
C TYR A 102 -11.84 -10.38 -9.82
N ALA A 103 -12.98 -10.25 -10.50
CA ALA A 103 -13.09 -10.01 -11.93
C ALA A 103 -12.21 -10.98 -12.74
N ALA A 104 -11.36 -10.48 -13.63
CA ALA A 104 -10.44 -11.30 -14.42
C ALA A 104 -9.19 -11.76 -13.66
N GLY A 105 -9.12 -11.57 -12.33
CA GLY A 105 -8.01 -12.04 -11.52
C GLY A 105 -6.77 -11.16 -11.53
N SER A 106 -6.85 -9.94 -12.07
CA SER A 106 -5.71 -9.03 -12.17
C SER A 106 -5.16 -8.63 -10.80
N GLN A 107 -3.88 -8.22 -10.77
CA GLN A 107 -3.24 -7.70 -9.56
C GLN A 107 -4.04 -6.55 -8.97
N ALA A 108 -4.48 -5.59 -9.81
CA ALA A 108 -5.31 -4.46 -9.40
C ALA A 108 -6.62 -4.91 -8.75
N SER A 109 -7.34 -5.86 -9.37
CA SER A 109 -8.63 -6.32 -8.86
C SER A 109 -8.51 -6.93 -7.46
N ASN A 110 -7.56 -7.84 -7.28
CA ASN A 110 -7.35 -8.50 -5.99
C ASN A 110 -6.82 -7.53 -4.92
N VAL A 111 -5.87 -6.66 -5.28
CA VAL A 111 -5.30 -5.65 -4.36
C VAL A 111 -6.33 -4.65 -3.88
N CYS A 112 -7.16 -4.12 -4.78
CA CYS A 112 -8.22 -3.17 -4.42
C CYS A 112 -9.17 -3.75 -3.37
N ALA A 113 -9.58 -5.01 -3.53
CA ALA A 113 -10.46 -5.67 -2.58
C ALA A 113 -9.77 -5.96 -1.24
N LEU A 114 -8.51 -6.44 -1.26
CA LEU A 114 -7.72 -6.70 -0.05
C LEU A 114 -7.45 -5.44 0.77
N LEU A 115 -7.12 -4.32 0.09
CA LEU A 115 -6.77 -3.05 0.74
C LEU A 115 -7.90 -2.53 1.62
N LEU A 116 -9.14 -2.59 1.13
CA LEU A 116 -10.30 -2.01 1.82
C LEU A 116 -11.11 -3.05 2.62
N GLY A 117 -10.56 -4.25 2.81
CA GLY A 117 -11.22 -5.34 3.55
C GLY A 117 -12.55 -5.77 2.93
N MET A 118 -12.65 -5.73 1.59
CA MET A 118 -13.87 -6.08 0.85
C MET A 118 -14.02 -7.59 0.63
N VAL A 119 -12.93 -8.34 0.81
CA VAL A 119 -12.90 -9.79 0.64
C VAL A 119 -13.85 -10.47 1.64
N PRO A 120 -14.69 -11.43 1.22
CA PRO A 120 -15.52 -12.20 2.14
C PRO A 120 -14.72 -12.83 3.28
N SER A 121 -15.34 -12.91 4.46
CA SER A 121 -14.70 -13.45 5.66
C SER A 121 -14.09 -14.83 5.41
N GLY A 122 -12.83 -15.01 5.80
CA GLY A 122 -12.09 -16.27 5.63
C GLY A 122 -11.54 -16.53 4.23
N LYS A 123 -11.63 -15.55 3.30
CA LYS A 123 -11.11 -15.68 1.93
C LYS A 123 -9.88 -14.81 1.62
N SER A 124 -9.52 -13.90 2.52
CA SER A 124 -8.41 -12.95 2.29
C SER A 124 -7.08 -13.64 2.01
N ASP A 125 -6.75 -14.70 2.74
CA ASP A 125 -5.47 -15.42 2.57
C ASP A 125 -5.39 -16.09 1.20
N GLN A 126 -6.50 -16.62 0.68
CA GLN A 126 -6.54 -17.24 -0.65
C GLN A 126 -6.46 -16.21 -1.77
N VAL A 127 -7.15 -15.07 -1.64
CA VAL A 127 -7.04 -13.95 -2.59
C VAL A 127 -5.61 -13.40 -2.60
N LEU A 128 -5.00 -13.26 -1.43
CA LEU A 128 -3.59 -12.85 -1.29
C LEU A 128 -2.63 -13.87 -1.90
N ALA A 129 -2.83 -15.17 -1.64
CA ALA A 129 -2.01 -16.22 -2.23
C ALA A 129 -2.08 -16.18 -3.76
N ASN A 130 -3.27 -16.00 -4.32
CA ASN A 130 -3.48 -15.82 -5.76
C ASN A 130 -2.72 -14.61 -6.32
N LEU A 131 -2.77 -13.47 -5.63
CA LEU A 131 -2.01 -12.26 -6.00
C LEU A 131 -0.50 -12.53 -6.00
N VAL A 132 0.01 -13.15 -4.94
CA VAL A 132 1.46 -13.43 -4.79
C VAL A 132 1.93 -14.43 -5.86
N THR A 133 1.14 -15.47 -6.14
CA THR A 133 1.41 -16.42 -7.23
C THR A 133 1.39 -15.76 -8.60
N ASP A 134 0.45 -14.86 -8.88
CA ASP A 134 0.46 -14.11 -10.14
C ASP A 134 1.76 -13.32 -10.29
N ILE A 135 2.10 -12.51 -9.28
CA ILE A 135 3.31 -11.68 -9.29
C ILE A 135 4.57 -12.53 -9.48
N LYS A 136 4.75 -13.58 -8.66
CA LYS A 136 5.99 -14.35 -8.63
C LYS A 136 6.11 -15.30 -9.82
N ASP A 137 5.05 -16.07 -10.07
CA ASP A 137 5.13 -17.27 -10.90
C ASP A 137 4.63 -17.02 -12.32
N ARG A 138 3.67 -16.10 -12.52
CA ARG A 138 3.10 -15.81 -13.84
C ARG A 138 3.74 -14.59 -14.51
N GLN A 139 4.02 -13.55 -13.73
CA GLN A 139 4.60 -12.29 -14.21
C GLN A 139 6.11 -12.20 -13.98
N GLY A 140 6.73 -13.23 -13.37
CA GLY A 140 8.17 -13.27 -13.16
C GLY A 140 8.70 -12.10 -12.30
N MET A 141 7.98 -11.76 -11.24
CA MET A 141 8.22 -10.59 -10.38
C MET A 141 8.04 -9.24 -11.09
N HIS A 142 6.92 -9.06 -11.79
CA HIS A 142 6.56 -7.80 -12.43
C HIS A 142 5.12 -7.36 -12.14
N LEU A 143 4.91 -6.05 -12.21
CA LEU A 143 3.60 -5.42 -12.06
C LEU A 143 2.79 -5.58 -13.34
N THR A 144 1.47 -5.72 -13.20
CA THR A 144 0.50 -5.61 -14.30
C THR A 144 -0.47 -4.43 -14.10
N THR A 145 -0.24 -3.63 -13.06
CA THR A 145 -1.12 -2.54 -12.66
C THR A 145 -0.79 -1.21 -13.34
N GLY A 146 -1.83 -0.41 -13.51
CA GLY A 146 -1.74 1.00 -13.87
C GLY A 146 -1.51 1.91 -12.65
N ASN A 147 -1.62 3.21 -12.90
CA ASN A 147 -1.31 4.27 -11.94
C ASN A 147 -2.21 4.27 -10.69
N GLN A 148 -3.47 3.87 -10.84
CA GLN A 148 -4.43 3.88 -9.74
C GLN A 148 -4.08 2.80 -8.73
N CYS A 149 -3.64 1.63 -9.21
CA CYS A 149 -3.50 0.44 -8.37
C CYS A 149 -2.06 0.11 -7.97
N THR A 150 -1.05 0.56 -8.72
CA THR A 150 0.37 0.24 -8.47
C THR A 150 0.79 0.52 -7.03
N LYS A 151 0.42 1.69 -6.48
CA LYS A 151 0.77 2.03 -5.08
C LYS A 151 0.16 1.06 -4.06
N TYR A 152 -1.03 0.54 -4.35
CA TYR A 152 -1.73 -0.34 -3.43
C TYR A 152 -1.18 -1.76 -3.47
N VAL A 153 -0.54 -2.19 -4.56
CA VAL A 153 0.16 -3.49 -4.61
C VAL A 153 1.23 -3.52 -3.53
N MET A 154 2.05 -2.46 -3.47
CA MET A 154 3.12 -2.30 -2.50
C MET A 154 2.58 -2.29 -1.05
N ASP A 155 1.51 -1.52 -0.82
CA ASP A 155 0.83 -1.44 0.48
C ASP A 155 0.27 -2.80 0.91
N VAL A 156 -0.51 -3.47 0.06
CA VAL A 156 -1.16 -4.75 0.39
C VAL A 156 -0.13 -5.84 0.65
N LEU A 157 0.86 -6.03 -0.23
CA LEU A 157 1.91 -7.01 0.00
C LEU A 157 2.57 -6.79 1.37
N THR A 158 2.86 -5.54 1.71
CA THR A 158 3.56 -5.22 2.95
C THR A 158 2.67 -5.37 4.19
N LEU A 159 1.41 -4.93 4.12
CA LEU A 159 0.45 -5.05 5.22
C LEU A 159 0.14 -6.52 5.54
N TYR A 160 0.16 -7.39 4.52
CA TYR A 160 -0.08 -8.82 4.66
C TYR A 160 1.23 -9.63 4.83
N GLY A 161 2.35 -9.00 5.16
CA GLY A 161 3.59 -9.70 5.56
C GLY A 161 4.49 -10.17 4.42
N HIS A 162 4.20 -9.80 3.17
CA HIS A 162 5.00 -10.11 1.98
C HIS A 162 5.98 -8.99 1.62
N ILE A 163 6.69 -8.43 2.61
CA ILE A 163 7.65 -7.34 2.42
C ILE A 163 8.75 -7.70 1.42
N ASP A 164 9.21 -8.96 1.40
CA ASP A 164 10.25 -9.41 0.46
C ASP A 164 9.76 -9.42 -1.00
N VAL A 165 8.47 -9.71 -1.23
CA VAL A 165 7.87 -9.64 -2.58
C VAL A 165 7.73 -8.17 -3.00
N ALA A 166 7.26 -7.31 -2.10
CA ALA A 166 7.16 -5.87 -2.37
C ALA A 166 8.55 -5.27 -2.69
N PHE A 167 9.57 -5.62 -1.90
CA PHE A 167 10.93 -5.15 -2.14
C PHE A 167 11.51 -5.68 -3.46
N ALA A 168 11.27 -6.96 -3.78
CA ALA A 168 11.72 -7.53 -5.06
C ALA A 168 11.10 -6.82 -6.28
N LEU A 169 9.81 -6.46 -6.21
CA LEU A 169 9.16 -5.61 -7.22
C LEU A 169 9.80 -4.22 -7.30
N ALA A 170 10.06 -3.59 -6.16
CA ALA A 170 10.68 -2.27 -6.07
C ALA A 170 12.08 -2.24 -6.71
N SER A 171 12.84 -3.32 -6.55
CA SER A 171 14.23 -3.47 -7.01
C SER A 171 14.37 -4.09 -8.40
N GLN A 172 13.26 -4.43 -9.07
CA GLN A 172 13.30 -5.01 -10.41
C GLN A 172 13.89 -4.02 -11.41
N THR A 173 14.69 -4.52 -12.36
CA THR A 173 15.31 -3.72 -13.43
C THR A 173 14.84 -4.11 -14.83
N SER A 174 14.26 -5.30 -15.01
CA SER A 174 13.61 -5.66 -16.28
C SER A 174 12.23 -5.03 -16.44
N TYR A 175 11.78 -4.91 -17.68
CA TYR A 175 10.47 -4.35 -17.99
C TYR A 175 9.33 -5.28 -17.53
N PRO A 176 8.22 -4.74 -16.98
CA PRO A 176 7.99 -3.36 -16.52
C PRO A 176 8.44 -3.11 -15.07
N SER A 177 9.25 -2.08 -14.83
CA SER A 177 9.68 -1.72 -13.47
C SER A 177 10.22 -0.28 -13.37
N TRP A 178 10.36 0.23 -12.15
CA TRP A 178 11.05 1.50 -11.91
C TRP A 178 12.53 1.41 -12.27
N GLY A 179 13.18 0.27 -11.99
CA GLY A 179 14.57 0.05 -12.39
C GLY A 179 14.74 0.03 -13.90
N TYR A 180 13.77 -0.47 -14.67
CA TYR A 180 13.79 -0.38 -16.13
C TYR A 180 13.84 1.07 -16.62
N MET A 181 13.11 1.99 -15.98
CA MET A 181 13.19 3.43 -16.31
C MET A 181 14.61 3.96 -16.10
N LEU A 182 15.24 3.60 -14.97
CA LEU A 182 16.61 3.99 -14.63
C LEU A 182 17.64 3.42 -15.62
N GLU A 183 17.57 2.12 -15.91
CA GLU A 183 18.46 1.43 -16.86
C GLU A 183 18.35 2.02 -18.28
N ASN A 184 17.23 2.68 -18.60
CA ASN A 184 17.00 3.33 -19.87
C ASN A 184 17.24 4.86 -19.85
N GLY A 185 17.94 5.36 -18.82
CA GLY A 185 18.36 6.75 -18.72
C GLY A 185 17.29 7.71 -18.18
N GLY A 186 16.23 7.18 -17.57
CA GLY A 186 15.22 7.98 -16.89
C GLY A 186 15.80 8.70 -15.68
N THR A 187 15.65 10.01 -15.63
CA THR A 187 16.00 10.86 -14.46
C THR A 187 14.77 11.36 -13.71
N THR A 188 13.58 11.01 -14.20
CA THR A 188 12.27 11.27 -13.60
C THR A 188 11.39 10.03 -13.80
N ILE A 189 10.22 9.99 -13.14
CA ILE A 189 9.25 8.90 -13.31
C ILE A 189 8.44 9.11 -14.59
N TRP A 190 8.16 8.03 -15.33
CA TRP A 190 7.45 8.10 -16.59
C TRP A 190 5.95 7.81 -16.42
N GLU A 191 5.14 8.35 -17.33
CA GLU A 191 3.70 8.09 -17.43
C GLU A 191 3.44 6.61 -17.75
N ARG A 192 4.23 6.09 -18.69
CA ARG A 192 4.20 4.70 -19.16
C ARG A 192 5.37 3.92 -18.56
N TRP A 193 5.20 2.61 -18.41
CA TRP A 193 6.33 1.73 -18.08
C TRP A 193 7.30 1.57 -19.25
N GLU A 194 6.83 1.82 -20.47
CA GLU A 194 7.62 1.80 -21.68
C GLU A 194 8.43 3.08 -21.84
N ARG A 195 9.63 2.96 -22.43
CA ARG A 195 10.38 4.11 -22.92
C ARG A 195 9.67 4.69 -24.15
N ALA A 196 9.48 6.00 -24.19
CA ALA A 196 8.99 6.67 -25.39
C ALA A 196 9.91 6.36 -26.58
N SER A 197 9.33 5.82 -27.66
CA SER A 197 10.04 5.41 -28.87
C SER A 197 9.41 6.08 -30.11
N THR A 198 9.16 5.35 -31.21
CA THR A 198 8.30 5.78 -32.33
C THR A 198 7.18 4.76 -32.49
N GLY A 199 5.93 5.18 -32.69
CA GLY A 199 4.76 4.28 -32.81
C GLY A 199 3.67 4.54 -31.76
N LEU A 200 2.71 3.63 -31.61
CA LEU A 200 1.48 3.83 -30.81
C LEU A 200 1.72 4.35 -29.38
N VAL A 201 2.84 3.95 -28.76
CA VAL A 201 3.25 4.35 -27.40
C VAL A 201 3.71 5.81 -27.33
N THR A 202 3.90 6.55 -28.43
CA THR A 202 4.45 7.93 -28.36
C THR A 202 3.45 9.03 -28.06
N GLU A 203 2.17 8.81 -28.31
CA GLU A 203 1.17 9.89 -28.25
C GLU A 203 0.73 10.22 -26.81
N CYS A 204 0.85 9.27 -25.87
CA CYS A 204 0.59 9.44 -24.43
C CYS A 204 1.69 8.76 -23.60
N CYS A 205 2.92 9.29 -23.68
CA CYS A 205 4.08 8.75 -22.96
C CYS A 205 5.03 9.86 -22.50
N SER A 206 4.53 10.74 -21.63
CA SER A 206 5.39 11.69 -20.94
C SER A 206 6.49 10.95 -20.17
N GLN A 207 7.74 11.32 -20.40
CA GLN A 207 8.89 10.80 -19.67
C GLN A 207 9.17 11.60 -18.38
N SER A 208 8.19 12.40 -17.92
CA SER A 208 8.20 13.11 -16.64
C SER A 208 6.75 13.27 -16.14
N HIS A 209 6.25 12.24 -15.46
CA HIS A 209 4.89 12.15 -14.96
C HIS A 209 4.85 11.50 -13.56
N PRO A 210 4.26 12.15 -12.54
CA PRO A 210 4.42 11.72 -11.15
C PRO A 210 3.56 10.51 -10.74
N MET A 211 2.77 9.94 -11.64
CA MET A 211 1.70 9.01 -11.27
C MET A 211 2.24 7.70 -10.69
N ASN A 212 3.35 7.19 -11.22
CA ASN A 212 4.04 6.01 -10.70
C ASN A 212 5.08 6.37 -9.62
N ALA A 213 5.22 7.65 -9.23
CA ALA A 213 6.13 8.08 -8.17
C ALA A 213 5.60 7.75 -6.76
N SER A 214 4.39 7.18 -6.67
CA SER A 214 3.76 6.77 -5.42
C SER A 214 4.55 5.73 -4.61
N ILE A 215 5.51 5.04 -5.24
CA ILE A 215 6.46 4.16 -4.53
C ILE A 215 7.24 4.90 -3.44
N ASP A 216 7.46 6.20 -3.60
CA ASP A 216 8.18 7.01 -2.61
C ASP A 216 7.46 7.00 -1.25
N ALA A 217 6.12 7.05 -1.26
CA ALA A 217 5.33 6.92 -0.02
C ALA A 217 5.54 5.56 0.67
N TRP A 218 5.82 4.49 -0.08
CA TRP A 218 6.10 3.16 0.48
C TRP A 218 7.47 3.12 1.19
N PHE A 219 8.47 3.84 0.68
CA PHE A 219 9.76 3.99 1.36
C PHE A 219 9.59 4.60 2.76
N TYR A 220 8.82 5.68 2.88
CA TYR A 220 8.57 6.30 4.19
C TYR A 220 7.66 5.45 5.08
N LYS A 221 6.51 5.02 4.57
CA LYS A 221 5.50 4.32 5.35
C LYS A 221 5.99 2.98 5.90
N TYR A 222 6.74 2.23 5.10
CA TYR A 222 7.06 0.84 5.42
C TYR A 222 8.54 0.58 5.58
N LEU A 223 9.43 1.04 4.67
CA LEU A 223 10.86 0.81 4.90
C LEU A 223 11.33 1.58 6.13
N LEU A 224 11.09 2.89 6.19
CA LEU A 224 11.40 3.69 7.37
C LEU A 224 10.40 3.45 8.51
N GLY A 225 9.19 3.04 8.16
CA GLY A 225 8.13 2.74 9.12
C GLY A 225 7.40 3.96 9.66
N ILE A 226 7.60 5.15 9.09
CA ILE A 226 7.03 6.41 9.58
C ILE A 226 5.60 6.56 9.04
N GLN A 227 4.61 6.48 9.91
CA GLN A 227 3.19 6.59 9.53
C GLN A 227 2.44 7.55 10.45
N PRO A 228 1.48 8.32 9.93
CA PRO A 228 0.60 9.13 10.78
C PRO A 228 -0.33 8.21 11.59
N ASP A 229 -0.59 8.57 12.84
CA ASP A 229 -1.64 7.93 13.64
C ASP A 229 -3.02 8.51 13.28
N PRO A 230 -3.97 7.70 12.76
CA PRO A 230 -5.31 8.17 12.45
C PRO A 230 -6.08 8.69 13.66
N SER A 231 -5.74 8.25 14.88
CA SER A 231 -6.36 8.70 16.13
C SER A 231 -5.76 10.00 16.68
N ALA A 232 -4.59 10.41 16.19
CA ALA A 232 -3.87 11.61 16.61
C ALA A 232 -3.26 12.31 15.37
N PRO A 233 -4.11 12.91 14.52
CA PRO A 233 -3.73 13.42 13.20
C PRO A 233 -2.76 14.60 13.27
N GLY A 234 -2.13 14.91 12.12
CA GLY A 234 -1.12 15.96 12.03
C GLY A 234 0.19 15.58 12.73
N PHE A 235 0.50 14.28 12.76
CA PHE A 235 1.70 13.70 13.39
C PHE A 235 1.80 14.00 14.89
N GLU A 236 0.67 14.24 15.57
CA GLU A 236 0.65 14.39 17.04
C GLU A 236 1.17 13.14 17.74
N ASN A 237 0.73 11.99 17.26
CA ASN A 237 1.40 10.72 17.50
C ASN A 237 1.90 10.16 16.15
N ILE A 238 3.05 9.53 16.19
CA ILE A 238 3.72 8.96 15.03
C ILE A 238 3.84 7.46 15.23
N LEU A 239 3.27 6.67 14.33
CA LEU A 239 3.48 5.24 14.33
C LEU A 239 4.83 4.97 13.66
N ILE A 240 5.72 4.27 14.37
CA ILE A 240 7.04 3.86 13.87
C ILE A 240 7.06 2.33 13.79
N ARG A 241 6.90 1.78 12.60
CA ARG A 241 6.88 0.32 12.36
C ARG A 241 7.65 -0.05 11.09
N PRO A 242 8.99 -0.09 11.13
CA PRO A 242 9.78 -0.45 9.96
C PRO A 242 9.51 -1.90 9.54
N ARG A 243 9.42 -2.10 8.23
CA ARG A 243 9.29 -3.40 7.57
C ARG A 243 10.61 -3.66 6.87
N VAL A 244 11.31 -4.67 7.34
CA VAL A 244 12.72 -4.91 7.02
C VAL A 244 12.80 -6.10 6.04
N PRO A 245 13.05 -5.87 4.74
CA PRO A 245 13.26 -6.95 3.77
C PRO A 245 14.56 -7.71 4.08
N GLN A 246 14.63 -9.00 3.70
CA GLN A 246 15.81 -9.83 3.92
C GLN A 246 17.04 -9.33 3.15
N ASN A 247 16.84 -8.85 1.92
CA ASN A 247 17.91 -8.47 0.99
C ASN A 247 18.26 -6.97 1.03
N LEU A 248 17.88 -6.25 2.09
CA LEU A 248 18.21 -4.83 2.27
C LEU A 248 18.98 -4.63 3.58
N SER A 249 20.24 -4.21 3.50
CA SER A 249 21.11 -4.11 4.69
C SER A 249 20.77 -2.93 5.60
N SER A 250 20.25 -1.82 5.04
CA SER A 250 19.91 -0.63 5.80
C SER A 250 18.95 0.27 5.02
N ALA A 251 18.24 1.13 5.74
CA ALA A 251 17.52 2.26 5.17
C ALA A 251 17.56 3.44 6.14
N SER A 252 17.62 4.66 5.61
CA SER A 252 17.58 5.88 6.40
C SER A 252 16.83 6.99 5.66
N GLY A 253 16.19 7.87 6.41
CA GLY A 253 15.55 9.05 5.85
C GLY A 253 14.87 9.91 6.92
N THR A 254 14.45 11.09 6.48
CA THR A 254 13.77 12.10 7.30
C THR A 254 12.51 12.54 6.58
N LEU A 255 11.39 12.52 7.29
CA LEU A 255 10.13 13.07 6.82
C LEU A 255 9.91 14.44 7.46
N GLU A 256 9.76 15.48 6.63
CA GLU A 256 9.36 16.81 7.10
C GLU A 256 7.86 16.83 7.39
N THR A 257 7.48 16.99 8.66
CA THR A 257 6.08 17.08 9.09
C THR A 257 5.73 18.48 9.53
N VAL A 258 4.43 18.75 9.72
CA VAL A 258 3.94 20.01 10.30
C VAL A 258 4.44 20.27 11.73
N ARG A 259 4.98 19.25 12.42
CA ARG A 259 5.53 19.35 13.77
C ARG A 259 7.06 19.34 13.80
N GLY A 260 7.72 19.28 12.64
CA GLY A 260 9.16 19.20 12.49
C GLY A 260 9.62 17.87 11.87
N PRO A 261 10.95 17.69 11.70
CA PRO A 261 11.51 16.51 11.06
C PRO A 261 11.34 15.27 11.94
N VAL A 262 10.94 14.16 11.31
CA VAL A 262 10.94 12.82 11.91
C VAL A 262 11.99 11.99 11.17
N ALA A 263 13.03 11.55 11.87
CA ALA A 263 14.08 10.74 11.27
C ALA A 263 13.97 9.28 11.71
N ALA A 264 14.24 8.36 10.78
CA ALA A 264 14.38 6.94 11.07
C ALA A 264 15.55 6.36 10.27
N CYS A 265 16.34 5.51 10.93
CA CYS A 265 17.46 4.82 10.33
C CYS A 265 17.55 3.43 10.94
N TRP A 266 17.55 2.39 10.11
CA TRP A 266 17.83 1.04 10.58
C TRP A 266 18.92 0.37 9.75
N ALA A 267 19.62 -0.56 10.39
CA ALA A 267 20.63 -1.39 9.75
C ALA A 267 20.60 -2.80 10.35
N GLN A 268 20.80 -3.82 9.51
CA GLN A 268 20.97 -5.20 9.94
C GLN A 268 22.39 -5.67 9.67
N SER A 269 23.06 -6.16 10.72
CA SER A 269 24.44 -6.67 10.66
C SER A 269 24.69 -7.61 11.84
N GLY A 270 25.51 -8.65 11.63
CA GLY A 270 25.99 -9.51 12.72
C GLY A 270 24.90 -10.15 13.58
N GLY A 271 23.77 -10.55 12.98
CA GLY A 271 22.64 -11.12 13.72
C GLY A 271 21.84 -10.09 14.54
N GLN A 272 21.98 -8.80 14.25
CA GLN A 272 21.32 -7.72 14.97
C GLN A 272 20.60 -6.80 14.00
N LEU A 273 19.46 -6.25 14.43
CA LEU A 273 18.78 -5.13 13.79
C LEU A 273 18.87 -3.93 14.74
N SER A 274 19.48 -2.84 14.28
CA SER A 274 19.55 -1.58 15.02
C SER A 274 18.61 -0.57 14.36
N LEU A 275 17.82 0.14 15.16
CA LEU A 275 16.92 1.21 14.72
C LEU A 275 17.17 2.46 15.56
N ASN A 276 17.48 3.57 14.91
CA ASN A 276 17.58 4.89 15.52
C ASN A 276 16.49 5.79 14.97
N ILE A 277 15.79 6.48 15.85
CA ILE A 277 14.72 7.42 15.48
C ILE A 277 14.86 8.75 16.21
N GLU A 278 14.33 9.79 15.60
CA GLU A 278 14.22 11.13 16.18
C GLU A 278 12.78 11.62 16.06
N ILE A 279 12.15 11.85 17.22
CA ILE A 279 10.77 12.34 17.33
C ILE A 279 10.82 13.84 17.63
N PRO A 280 10.14 14.69 16.82
CA PRO A 280 10.17 16.13 17.02
C PRO A 280 9.45 16.54 18.31
N PHE A 281 9.75 17.74 18.80
CA PHE A 281 9.02 18.34 19.91
C PHE A 281 7.52 18.41 19.61
N ASN A 282 6.70 18.34 20.67
CA ASN A 282 5.23 18.36 20.57
C ASN A 282 4.62 17.17 19.79
N SER A 283 5.34 16.05 19.70
CA SER A 283 4.87 14.77 19.15
C SER A 283 5.27 13.61 20.06
N THR A 284 4.53 12.50 20.01
CA THR A 284 4.97 11.21 20.57
C THR A 284 5.18 10.18 19.48
N GLY A 285 5.87 9.08 19.78
CA GLY A 285 6.04 7.96 18.87
C GLY A 285 5.58 6.65 19.47
N ASP A 286 4.86 5.83 18.71
CA ASP A 286 4.60 4.42 19.05
C ASP A 286 5.46 3.52 18.18
N VAL A 287 6.53 3.00 18.79
CA VAL A 287 7.51 2.16 18.11
C VAL A 287 7.11 0.70 18.22
N THR A 288 6.76 0.09 17.10
CA THR A 288 6.39 -1.32 17.01
C THR A 288 7.50 -2.12 16.36
N LEU A 289 8.03 -3.10 17.09
CA LEU A 289 9.10 -4.00 16.64
C LEU A 289 8.59 -5.43 16.67
N GLU A 290 8.73 -6.13 15.55
CA GLU A 290 8.43 -7.57 15.48
C GLU A 290 9.43 -8.33 16.36
N THR A 291 8.95 -9.32 17.11
CA THR A 291 9.74 -10.15 18.03
C THR A 291 10.21 -11.45 17.40
N SER A 292 9.59 -11.85 16.28
CA SER A 292 9.94 -13.08 15.57
C SER A 292 11.39 -13.08 15.11
N GLY A 293 12.13 -14.14 15.45
CA GLY A 293 13.55 -14.29 15.13
C GLY A 293 14.50 -13.52 16.04
N PHE A 294 13.99 -12.84 17.09
CA PHE A 294 14.80 -12.14 18.08
C PHE A 294 14.72 -12.80 19.46
N CYS A 295 15.82 -12.72 20.22
CA CYS A 295 15.90 -13.19 21.59
C CYS A 295 15.77 -12.04 22.62
N ARG A 296 16.13 -10.81 22.23
CA ARG A 296 16.20 -9.65 23.11
C ARG A 296 16.00 -8.35 22.32
N ILE A 297 15.26 -7.40 22.89
CA ILE A 297 15.14 -6.02 22.39
C ILE A 297 15.55 -5.04 23.49
N VAL A 298 16.44 -4.12 23.13
CA VAL A 298 17.02 -3.11 24.02
C VAL A 298 16.63 -1.72 23.51
N HIS A 299 16.13 -0.86 24.40
CA HIS A 299 15.83 0.56 24.14
C HIS A 299 16.72 1.44 25.02
N ASN A 300 17.53 2.31 24.41
CA ASN A 300 18.44 3.22 25.11
C ASN A 300 19.29 2.51 26.21
N GLY A 301 19.79 1.32 25.89
CA GLY A 301 20.61 0.49 26.78
C GLY A 301 19.83 -0.32 27.83
N ARG A 302 18.50 -0.25 27.87
CA ARG A 302 17.64 -1.02 28.79
C ARG A 302 16.90 -2.11 28.03
N ILE A 303 16.87 -3.33 28.59
CA ILE A 303 16.08 -4.43 28.02
C ILE A 303 14.60 -4.08 28.18
N VAL A 304 13.86 -4.08 27.08
CA VAL A 304 12.41 -3.82 27.06
C VAL A 304 11.61 -5.06 26.70
N TRP A 305 12.27 -6.08 26.14
CA TRP A 305 11.67 -7.38 25.87
C TRP A 305 12.75 -8.46 25.80
N GLN A 306 12.43 -9.65 26.31
CA GLN A 306 13.24 -10.84 26.17
C GLN A 306 12.34 -12.04 25.88
N LYS A 307 12.79 -12.95 25.01
CA LYS A 307 12.02 -14.14 24.57
C LYS A 307 11.55 -15.04 25.73
N LYS A 308 12.29 -15.05 26.85
CA LYS A 308 11.92 -15.79 28.07
C LYS A 308 10.70 -15.24 28.80
N ASP A 309 10.32 -13.99 28.52
CA ASP A 309 9.17 -13.32 29.15
C ASP A 309 7.83 -13.68 28.47
N CYS A 310 7.85 -14.52 27.42
CA CYS A 310 6.69 -14.86 26.62
C CYS A 310 6.03 -16.17 27.09
N PHE A 311 5.12 -16.09 28.06
CA PHE A 311 4.09 -17.10 28.26
C PHE A 311 2.70 -16.45 28.14
N PRO A 312 1.86 -16.81 27.15
CA PRO A 312 2.07 -17.75 26.03
C PRO A 312 2.70 -17.08 24.78
N MET A 313 3.28 -17.89 23.89
CA MET A 313 3.96 -17.56 22.60
C MET A 313 3.13 -16.77 21.54
N SER A 314 2.40 -15.72 21.94
CA SER A 314 1.46 -15.01 21.06
C SER A 314 1.87 -13.57 20.70
N GLN A 315 2.81 -12.96 21.42
CA GLN A 315 3.28 -11.63 21.07
C GLN A 315 4.29 -11.70 19.93
N GLN A 316 3.80 -11.49 18.69
CA GLN A 316 4.60 -11.36 17.47
C GLN A 316 5.31 -10.00 17.36
N ALA A 317 4.94 -9.03 18.19
CA ALA A 317 5.54 -7.71 18.26
C ALA A 317 5.42 -7.10 19.66
N ILE A 318 6.26 -6.10 19.95
CA ILE A 318 6.11 -5.18 21.08
C ILE A 318 5.89 -3.76 20.57
N THR A 319 5.13 -2.96 21.33
CA THR A 319 4.94 -1.53 21.06
C THR A 319 5.37 -0.71 22.28
N LEU A 320 6.26 0.25 22.07
CA LEU A 320 6.72 1.19 23.09
C LEU A 320 6.36 2.62 22.70
N ARG A 321 5.73 3.34 23.63
CA ARG A 321 5.56 4.78 23.49
C ARG A 321 6.84 5.50 23.88
N VAL A 322 7.28 6.40 23.02
CA VAL A 322 8.44 7.28 23.22
C VAL A 322 8.04 8.75 23.19
N LEU A 323 8.77 9.57 23.95
CA LEU A 323 8.61 11.01 24.02
C LEU A 323 9.44 11.71 22.93
N PRO A 324 9.35 13.05 22.76
CA PRO A 324 10.28 13.77 21.89
C PRO A 324 11.75 13.49 22.20
N GLY A 325 12.56 13.41 21.15
CA GLY A 325 14.00 13.20 21.24
C GLY A 325 14.50 12.00 20.45
N LYS A 326 15.74 11.61 20.76
CA LYS A 326 16.45 10.53 20.08
C LYS A 326 16.30 9.21 20.83
N HIS A 327 15.98 8.16 20.09
CA HIS A 327 15.84 6.81 20.63
C HIS A 327 16.62 5.81 19.80
N SER A 328 17.26 4.87 20.48
CA SER A 328 17.99 3.76 19.88
C SER A 328 17.39 2.44 20.35
N PHE A 329 17.07 1.58 19.39
CA PHE A 329 16.57 0.24 19.57
C PHE A 329 17.55 -0.76 18.96
N VAL A 330 17.74 -1.87 19.65
CA VAL A 330 18.62 -2.95 19.22
C VAL A 330 17.88 -4.27 19.43
N CYS A 331 17.60 -4.98 18.34
CA CYS A 331 16.99 -6.30 18.33
C CYS A 331 18.06 -7.34 18.02
N GLU A 332 18.32 -8.25 18.96
CA GLU A 332 19.33 -9.30 18.83
C GLU A 332 18.68 -10.62 18.44
N ARG A 333 19.18 -11.28 17.40
CA ARG A 333 18.64 -12.55 16.90
C ARG A 333 19.02 -13.71 17.82
N ASP A 334 18.24 -14.79 17.75
CA ASP A 334 18.68 -16.08 18.27
C ASP A 334 19.93 -16.51 17.47
N ILE A 335 21.06 -16.73 18.14
CA ILE A 335 22.29 -17.28 17.51
C ILE A 335 22.23 -18.81 17.56
#